data_AF-A0A7K2J086-F1
#
_entry.id   AF-A0A7K2J086-F1
#
_cell.length_a   1.000
_cell.length_b   1.000
_cell.length_c   1.000
_cell.angle_alpha   90.00
_cell.angle_beta   90.00
_cell.angle_gamma   90.00
#
_symmetry.space_group_name_H-M   'P 1'
#
loop_
_entity.id
_entity.type
_entity.pdbx_description
1 polymer ?
#
loop_
_entity_poly.entity_id
_entity_poly.type
_entity_poly.pdbx_seq_one_letter_code
_entity_poly.pdbx_strand_id
1 'polypeptide(L)'
;MIDGQLASLTARATQRALVVKVDGTWEKETVRAMQRRCWPAGSAVDGLLGPQTVRAVQRRVGAGVDGVWPSIRSVANSGIVTFNTAARSETTRKLQKALNSGKF
;
A
#
# COMPACT_ATOMS: atom_id res chain seq x y z
N MET A 1 -8.59 -2.77 14.08
CA MET A 1 -7.35 -2.57 14.87
C MET A 1 -6.38 -1.76 14.01
N ILE A 2 -5.70 -0.75 14.58
CA ILE A 2 -4.68 0.05 13.87
C ILE A 2 -3.34 -0.31 14.53
N ASP A 3 -2.67 -1.34 14.04
CA ASP A 3 -1.39 -1.81 14.59
C ASP A 3 -0.18 -1.03 14.00
N GLY A 4 -0.38 -0.29 12.91
CA GLY A 4 0.67 0.42 12.18
C GLY A 4 1.68 -0.49 11.49
N GLN A 5 1.43 -1.79 11.48
CA GLN A 5 2.24 -2.80 10.82
C GLN A 5 1.58 -3.19 9.50
N LEU A 6 2.40 -3.28 8.46
CA LEU A 6 1.91 -3.77 7.18
C LEU A 6 2.04 -5.29 7.19
N ALA A 7 1.11 -5.92 7.92
CA ALA A 7 0.98 -7.36 8.07
C ALA A 7 -0.10 -7.91 7.11
N SER A 8 -0.24 -9.23 7.05
CA SER A 8 -1.21 -9.92 6.20
C SER A 8 -2.65 -9.40 6.40
N LEU A 9 -3.06 -9.03 7.61
CA LEU A 9 -4.38 -8.43 7.87
C LEU A 9 -4.56 -7.07 7.20
N THR A 10 -3.57 -6.19 7.33
CA THR A 10 -3.55 -4.87 6.66
C THR A 10 -3.52 -5.02 5.16
N ALA A 11 -2.73 -5.97 4.66
CA ALA A 11 -2.64 -6.28 3.25
C ALA A 11 -4.00 -6.73 2.71
N ARG A 12 -4.67 -7.67 3.41
CA ARG A 12 -6.01 -8.14 3.05
C ARG A 12 -7.06 -7.05 3.08
N ALA A 13 -7.03 -6.19 4.09
CA ALA A 13 -7.94 -5.04 4.18
C ALA A 13 -7.73 -4.09 2.99
N THR A 14 -6.48 -3.82 2.63
CA THR A 14 -6.13 -2.99 1.48
C THR A 14 -6.62 -3.63 0.18
N GLN A 15 -6.38 -4.94 0.00
CA GLN A 15 -6.83 -5.68 -1.17
C GLN A 15 -8.36 -5.69 -1.33
N ARG A 16 -9.09 -5.80 -0.21
CA ARG A 16 -10.56 -5.69 -0.21
C ARG A 16 -11.03 -4.32 -0.69
N ALA A 17 -10.44 -3.25 -0.18
CA ALA A 17 -10.78 -1.89 -0.61
C ALA A 17 -10.44 -1.63 -2.08
N LEU A 18 -9.36 -2.25 -2.57
CA LEU A 18 -8.95 -2.19 -3.97
C LEU A 18 -9.72 -3.14 -4.89
N VAL A 19 -10.62 -3.97 -4.34
CA VAL A 19 -11.41 -4.98 -5.06
C VAL A 19 -10.50 -5.90 -5.89
N VAL A 20 -9.40 -6.37 -5.28
CA VAL A 20 -8.50 -7.35 -5.86
C VAL A 20 -8.49 -8.64 -5.05
N LYS A 21 -7.80 -9.66 -5.55
CA LYS A 21 -7.59 -10.92 -4.84
C LYS A 21 -7.02 -10.66 -3.44
N VAL A 22 -7.70 -11.20 -2.42
CA VAL A 22 -7.38 -11.00 -1.01
C VAL A 22 -6.57 -12.20 -0.51
N ASP A 23 -5.27 -12.22 -0.81
CA ASP A 23 -4.35 -13.26 -0.36
C ASP A 23 -3.55 -12.84 0.89
N GLY A 24 -3.40 -11.52 1.13
CA GLY A 24 -2.57 -10.93 2.18
C GLY A 24 -1.11 -10.71 1.78
N THR A 25 -0.80 -10.85 0.49
CA THR A 25 0.52 -10.62 -0.09
C THR A 25 0.41 -9.50 -1.11
N TRP A 26 1.29 -8.50 -1.07
CA TRP A 26 1.28 -7.48 -2.13
C TRP A 26 2.13 -7.94 -3.29
N GLU A 27 1.44 -8.47 -4.30
CA GLU A 27 2.01 -8.81 -5.59
C GLU A 27 1.79 -7.67 -6.59
N LYS A 28 2.34 -7.82 -7.81
CA LYS A 28 2.17 -6.86 -8.91
C LYS A 28 0.71 -6.47 -9.12
N GLU A 29 -0.23 -7.39 -9.06
CA GLU A 29 -1.65 -7.06 -9.26
C GLU A 29 -2.19 -6.11 -8.20
N THR A 30 -1.85 -6.34 -6.93
CA THR A 30 -2.26 -5.47 -5.81
C THR A 30 -1.61 -4.10 -5.95
N VAL A 31 -0.31 -4.06 -6.24
CA VAL A 31 0.42 -2.80 -6.45
C VAL A 31 -0.15 -2.05 -7.65
N ARG A 32 -0.43 -2.74 -8.77
CA ARG A 32 -1.05 -2.15 -9.96
C ARG A 32 -2.44 -1.58 -9.66
N ALA A 33 -3.27 -2.29 -8.90
CA ALA A 33 -4.57 -1.79 -8.50
C ALA A 33 -4.45 -0.57 -7.58
N MET A 34 -3.51 -0.59 -6.64
CA MET A 34 -3.23 0.53 -5.76
C MET A 34 -2.75 1.77 -6.54
N GLN A 35 -1.87 1.56 -7.51
CA GLN A 35 -1.40 2.59 -8.43
C GLN A 35 -2.55 3.13 -9.29
N ARG A 36 -3.37 2.29 -9.91
CA ARG A 36 -4.58 2.73 -10.64
C ARG A 36 -5.56 3.50 -9.76
N ARG A 37 -5.62 3.20 -8.47
CA ARG A 37 -6.49 3.88 -7.51
C ARG A 37 -5.92 5.25 -7.10
N CYS A 38 -4.60 5.34 -6.96
CA CYS A 38 -3.92 6.57 -6.54
C CYS A 38 -3.59 7.49 -7.72
N TRP A 39 -3.46 6.94 -8.93
CA TRP A 39 -3.06 7.64 -10.13
C TRP A 39 -4.25 7.81 -11.08
N PRO A 40 -4.39 8.95 -11.78
CA PRO A 40 -5.39 9.13 -12.84
C PRO A 40 -5.36 8.03 -13.93
N ALA A 41 -6.50 7.82 -14.57
CA ALA A 41 -6.64 6.85 -15.67
C ALA A 41 -5.63 7.14 -16.81
N GLY A 42 -4.95 6.10 -17.32
CA GLY A 42 -4.05 6.19 -18.48
C GLY A 42 -2.56 6.40 -18.16
N SER A 43 -2.16 6.31 -16.89
CA SER A 43 -0.76 6.54 -16.52
C SER A 43 0.03 5.27 -16.29
N ALA A 44 1.36 5.38 -16.34
CA ALA A 44 2.27 4.25 -16.24
C ALA A 44 2.10 3.51 -14.89
N VAL A 45 1.55 2.30 -14.97
CA VAL A 45 1.41 1.39 -13.84
C VAL A 45 2.48 0.30 -14.00
N ASP A 46 3.61 0.47 -13.34
CA ASP A 46 4.73 -0.49 -13.40
C ASP A 46 4.49 -1.75 -12.56
N GLY A 47 3.57 -1.70 -11.59
CA GLY A 47 3.36 -2.76 -10.60
C GLY A 47 4.51 -2.90 -9.61
N LEU A 48 5.37 -1.90 -9.52
CA LEU A 48 6.46 -1.81 -8.56
C LEU A 48 6.14 -0.73 -7.54
N LEU A 49 6.29 -1.09 -6.27
CA LEU A 49 6.02 -0.15 -5.18
C LEU A 49 7.27 0.70 -4.93
N GLY A 50 7.52 1.64 -5.84
CA GLY A 50 8.60 2.61 -5.75
C GLY A 50 8.24 3.85 -4.93
N PRO A 51 9.22 4.75 -4.67
CA PRO A 51 9.02 5.96 -3.87
C PRO A 51 7.96 6.90 -4.44
N GLN A 52 7.78 6.95 -5.77
CA GLN A 52 6.71 7.72 -6.40
C GLN A 52 5.32 7.17 -6.02
N THR A 53 5.14 5.85 -6.08
CA THR A 53 3.93 5.16 -5.64
C THR A 53 3.69 5.41 -4.16
N VAL A 54 4.74 5.33 -3.32
CA VAL A 54 4.64 5.64 -1.89
C VAL A 54 4.12 7.06 -1.67
N ARG A 55 4.69 8.06 -2.36
CA ARG A 55 4.24 9.46 -2.25
C ARG A 55 2.78 9.64 -2.65
N ALA A 56 2.35 8.97 -3.72
CA ALA A 56 0.96 9.02 -4.17
C ALA A 56 0.00 8.45 -3.12
N VAL A 57 0.36 7.29 -2.54
CA VAL A 57 -0.40 6.69 -1.43
C VAL A 57 -0.43 7.61 -0.22
N GLN A 58 0.72 8.15 0.18
CA GLN A 58 0.84 9.07 1.32
C GLN A 58 -0.08 10.28 1.17
N ARG A 59 -0.08 10.91 -0.01
CA ARG A 59 -1.01 12.01 -0.33
C ARG A 59 -2.46 11.58 -0.19
N ARG A 60 -2.80 10.39 -0.69
CA ARG A 60 -4.17 9.85 -0.65
C ARG A 60 -4.66 9.59 0.77
N VAL A 61 -3.80 9.02 1.63
CA VAL A 61 -4.15 8.73 3.04
C VAL A 61 -3.90 9.93 3.98
N GLY A 62 -3.37 11.04 3.46
CA GLY A 62 -3.03 12.23 4.24
C GLY A 62 -1.84 12.01 5.21
N ALA A 63 -0.92 11.10 4.89
CA ALA A 63 0.34 10.92 5.61
C ALA A 63 1.41 11.91 5.13
N GLY A 64 2.46 12.10 5.94
CA GLY A 64 3.64 12.86 5.51
C GLY A 64 4.20 12.27 4.22
N VAL A 65 4.35 13.11 3.19
CA VAL A 65 4.76 12.70 1.84
C VAL A 65 6.28 12.74 1.74
N ASP A 66 6.95 11.76 2.32
CA ASP A 66 8.41 11.60 2.26
C ASP A 66 8.84 10.67 1.10
N GLY A 67 7.94 9.80 0.63
CA GLY A 67 8.24 8.73 -0.33
C GLY A 67 8.95 7.53 0.27
N VAL A 68 8.99 7.45 1.59
CA VAL A 68 9.55 6.36 2.35
C VAL A 68 8.41 5.63 3.03
N TRP A 69 8.32 4.32 2.81
CA TRP A 69 7.39 3.48 3.54
C TRP A 69 8.19 2.50 4.39
N PRO A 70 8.44 2.81 5.67
CA PRO A 70 9.26 1.97 6.55
C PRO A 70 8.78 0.52 6.67
N SER A 71 7.46 0.30 6.51
CA SER A 71 6.86 -1.03 6.50
C SER A 71 7.17 -1.83 5.24
N ILE A 72 7.82 -1.26 4.23
CA ILE A 72 8.28 -1.97 3.03
C ILE A 72 9.78 -2.21 3.19
N ARG A 73 10.15 -3.50 3.24
CA ARG A 73 11.54 -3.94 3.37
C ARG A 73 12.24 -3.97 2.02
N SER A 74 11.57 -4.57 1.04
CA SER A 74 12.09 -4.72 -0.33
C SER A 74 10.95 -5.00 -1.29
N VAL A 75 11.18 -4.68 -2.57
CA VAL A 75 10.30 -5.06 -3.67
C VAL A 75 11.11 -5.95 -4.59
N ALA A 76 10.69 -7.20 -4.77
CA ALA A 76 11.36 -8.12 -5.70
C ALA A 76 11.11 -7.67 -7.15
N ASN A 77 11.96 -8.07 -8.10
CA ASN A 77 11.70 -7.84 -9.53
C ASN A 77 10.42 -8.51 -10.04
N SER A 78 9.98 -9.58 -9.37
CA SER A 78 8.66 -10.20 -9.57
C SER A 78 7.51 -9.30 -9.13
N GLY A 79 7.79 -8.18 -8.45
CA GLY A 79 6.87 -7.18 -7.88
C GLY A 79 6.14 -7.67 -6.63
N ILE A 80 6.68 -8.72 -6.00
CA ILE A 80 6.30 -9.11 -4.65
C ILE A 80 6.94 -8.11 -3.68
N VAL A 81 6.11 -7.46 -2.88
CA VAL A 81 6.54 -6.52 -1.84
C VAL A 81 6.71 -7.31 -0.55
N THR A 82 7.93 -7.30 -0.02
CA THR A 82 8.24 -7.86 1.29
C THR A 82 8.07 -6.77 2.34
N PHE A 83 7.23 -7.03 3.35
CA PHE A 83 7.00 -6.07 4.41
C PHE A 83 7.98 -6.23 5.55
N ASN A 84 8.34 -5.12 6.17
CA ASN A 84 8.99 -5.09 7.46
C ASN A 84 7.90 -5.08 8.54
N THR A 85 7.53 -6.26 9.04
CA THR A 85 6.49 -6.41 10.08
C THR A 85 6.91 -5.79 11.42
N ALA A 86 8.21 -5.60 11.67
CA ALA A 86 8.71 -4.89 12.84
C ALA A 86 8.57 -3.37 12.70
N ALA A 87 8.57 -2.84 11.48
CA ALA A 87 8.49 -1.40 11.23
C ALA A 87 7.06 -0.86 11.29
N ARG A 88 6.81 -0.01 12.28
CA ARG A 88 5.56 0.74 12.41
C ARG A 88 5.67 2.03 11.61
N SER A 89 4.77 2.21 10.64
CA SER A 89 4.73 3.43 9.81
C SER A 89 3.44 4.20 10.02
N GLU A 90 3.55 5.53 10.07
CA GLU A 90 2.38 6.41 10.07
C GLU A 90 1.53 6.23 8.81
N THR A 91 2.17 6.05 7.65
CA THR A 91 1.49 5.75 6.37
C THR A 91 0.60 4.51 6.50
N THR A 92 1.10 3.45 7.13
CA THR A 92 0.35 2.23 7.38
C THR A 92 -0.82 2.48 8.34
N ARG A 93 -0.60 3.23 9.43
CA ARG A 93 -1.68 3.56 10.37
C ARG A 93 -2.79 4.38 9.71
N LYS A 94 -2.42 5.36 8.90
CA LYS A 94 -3.36 6.20 8.16
C LYS A 94 -4.10 5.40 7.10
N LEU A 95 -3.41 4.52 6.37
CA LEU A 95 -4.05 3.57 5.46
C LEU A 95 -5.06 2.68 6.20
N GLN A 96 -4.66 2.04 7.30
CA GLN A 96 -5.56 1.24 8.13
C GLN A 96 -6.77 2.03 8.62
N LYS A 97 -6.57 3.29 9.02
CA LYS A 97 -7.66 4.18 9.42
C LYS A 97 -8.59 4.50 8.25
N ALA A 98 -8.05 4.75 7.05
CA ALA A 98 -8.83 5.00 5.84
C ALA A 98 -9.66 3.76 5.45
N LEU A 99 -9.07 2.56 5.53
CA LEU A 99 -9.73 1.29 5.28
C LEU A 99 -10.85 1.04 6.31
N ASN A 100 -10.56 1.21 7.61
CA ASN A 100 -11.55 1.04 8.67
C ASN A 100 -12.69 2.07 8.60
N SER A 101 -12.44 3.26 8.02
CA SER A 101 -13.47 4.29 7.84
C SER A 101 -14.24 4.18 6.52
N GLY A 102 -13.95 3.17 5.69
CA GLY A 102 -14.58 2.99 4.37
C GLY A 102 -14.29 4.12 3.38
N LYS A 103 -13.28 4.96 3.66
CA LYS A 103 -12.91 6.12 2.84
C LYS A 103 -11.88 5.78 1.76
N PHE A 104 -11.57 4.50 1.58
CA PHE A 104 -10.57 4.01 0.63
C PHE A 104 -11.22 3.24 -0.51
#